data_AF-A0A9P9Q623-F1
#
_entry.id   AF-A0A9P9Q623-F1
#
_cell.length_a   1.000
_cell.length_b   1.000
_cell.length_c   1.000
_cell.angle_alpha   90.00
_cell.angle_beta   90.00
_cell.angle_gamma   90.00
#
_symmetry.space_group_name_H-M   'P 1'
#
loop_
_entity.id
_entity.type
_entity.pdbx_description
1 polymer ?
#
loop_
_entity_poly.entity_id
_entity_poly.type
_entity_poly.pdbx_seq_one_letter_code
_entity_poly.pdbx_strand_id
1 'polypeptide(L)'
;MHFTTFISATAFFELSRAAYVLKDDYMTNFYGDFNFFTEKDPTDGFVKYVDQATATQAKLINASSTTAVQWGVDFQTKDPAGRASIRLESKKLYDNGLFILDVQHMPFGCGTWPAFWTVGGDWPNNGEIDILENVNEATNNGVTLHTGPGCQIGQDLTQFSGSVTTPNCDVAAKGQGKNVGCSIKTESVKSYGAGLNQNGGGVYATEWTAEAISVWFFPRESIPTDVLGDSPDPSGWGLPVAKFSGGCDIPNTFKQHKIVFDTTFCGQWAGSPDVWDVGSCGKKAPTCNEYVRDNPEAFADAYWTINALRVYQSNGQPTVPGISQPSGPSTNVSVPVPVPTTNVVPGLPSQTPIASIVPGAPIYANTSRPVSLPGVPLIPSTLQTRSTTIVKKPVMSPIAAPSGALGMAGFQWPLDAPGQPTGAPANSLSATRVPVQTPRVAPGAPTPVKNLL
;
A
#
# COMPACT_ATOMS: atom_id res chain seq x y z
N MET A 1 16.96 -61.68 32.77
CA MET A 1 16.73 -60.22 32.67
C MET A 1 17.05 -59.81 31.25
N HIS A 2 16.03 -59.59 30.41
CA HIS A 2 16.20 -59.11 29.04
C HIS A 2 15.90 -57.62 29.04
N PHE A 3 16.91 -56.78 28.82
CA PHE A 3 16.73 -55.35 28.59
C PHE A 3 16.47 -55.13 27.10
N THR A 4 15.23 -54.80 26.78
CA THR A 4 14.84 -54.37 25.43
C THR A 4 15.03 -52.87 25.34
N THR A 5 16.05 -52.43 24.61
CA THR A 5 16.33 -51.01 24.37
C THR A 5 15.37 -50.49 23.30
N PHE A 6 14.40 -49.66 23.70
CA PHE A 6 13.60 -48.87 22.76
C PHE A 6 14.47 -47.74 22.21
N ILE A 7 14.79 -47.79 20.93
CA ILE A 7 15.37 -46.66 20.19
C ILE A 7 14.21 -45.77 19.76
N SER A 8 14.02 -44.63 20.44
CA SER A 8 13.13 -43.57 19.97
C SER A 8 13.73 -42.95 18.72
N ALA A 9 13.12 -43.20 17.55
CA ALA A 9 13.41 -42.48 16.33
C ALA A 9 12.78 -41.08 16.42
N THR A 10 13.56 -40.08 16.83
CA THR A 10 13.21 -38.67 16.61
C THR A 10 13.33 -38.38 15.13
N ALA A 11 12.19 -38.28 14.45
CA ALA A 11 12.11 -37.70 13.12
C ALA A 11 12.50 -36.22 13.22
N PHE A 12 13.71 -35.88 12.75
CA PHE A 12 14.06 -34.51 12.45
C PHE A 12 13.24 -34.11 11.21
N PHE A 13 12.14 -33.39 11.42
CA PHE A 13 11.55 -32.60 10.36
C PHE A 13 12.54 -31.48 10.05
N GLU A 14 13.28 -31.59 8.95
CA GLU A 14 13.94 -30.42 8.37
C GLU A 14 12.84 -29.46 7.93
N LEU A 15 12.62 -28.41 8.70
CA LEU A 15 11.93 -27.22 8.20
C LEU A 15 12.83 -26.66 7.10
N SER A 16 12.47 -26.90 5.83
CA SER A 16 13.18 -26.27 4.71
C SER A 16 13.02 -24.75 4.85
N ARG A 17 14.10 -24.07 5.25
CA ARG A 17 14.10 -22.62 5.43
C ARG A 17 14.19 -21.96 4.07
N ALA A 18 13.12 -21.35 3.56
CA ALA A 18 13.16 -20.64 2.30
C ALA A 18 14.12 -19.46 2.37
N ALA A 19 15.19 -19.46 1.57
CA ALA A 19 15.99 -18.26 1.36
C ALA A 19 15.29 -17.36 0.32
N TYR A 20 15.04 -16.10 0.68
CA TYR A 20 14.52 -15.11 -0.27
C TYR A 20 15.65 -14.50 -1.10
N VAL A 21 15.47 -14.45 -2.41
CA VAL A 21 16.41 -13.84 -3.36
C VAL A 21 15.71 -12.73 -4.11
N LEU A 22 16.40 -11.60 -4.30
CA LEU A 22 15.88 -10.45 -5.03
C LEU A 22 15.46 -10.87 -6.45
N LYS A 23 14.20 -10.58 -6.79
CA LYS A 23 13.64 -10.81 -8.13
C LYS A 23 13.45 -9.49 -8.88
N ASP A 24 12.90 -8.48 -8.21
CA ASP A 24 12.61 -7.19 -8.81
C ASP A 24 13.02 -6.06 -7.88
N ASP A 25 13.80 -5.10 -8.38
CA ASP A 25 14.05 -3.80 -7.74
C ASP A 25 13.44 -2.70 -8.62
N TYR A 26 12.33 -2.13 -8.16
CA TYR A 26 11.57 -1.13 -8.90
C TYR A 26 12.23 0.24 -8.91
N MET A 27 13.28 0.47 -8.12
CA MET A 27 13.90 1.81 -8.03
C MET A 27 14.79 2.14 -9.23
N THR A 28 15.10 1.16 -10.08
CA THR A 28 15.92 1.39 -11.30
C THR A 28 15.17 2.21 -12.35
N ASN A 29 13.87 1.96 -12.52
CA ASN A 29 13.01 2.66 -13.48
C ASN A 29 11.56 2.68 -13.00
N PHE A 30 11.33 3.28 -11.82
CA PHE A 30 10.06 3.18 -11.11
C PHE A 30 8.86 3.46 -12.00
N TYR A 31 8.68 4.68 -12.51
CA TYR A 31 7.51 4.98 -13.37
C TYR A 31 7.46 4.17 -14.67
N GLY A 32 8.60 3.67 -15.15
CA GLY A 32 8.63 2.82 -16.34
C GLY A 32 8.19 1.38 -16.11
N ASP A 33 8.18 0.91 -14.86
CA ASP A 33 7.72 -0.44 -14.48
C ASP A 33 6.24 -0.49 -14.10
N PHE A 34 5.54 0.65 -14.11
CA PHE A 34 4.11 0.78 -13.85
C PHE A 34 3.34 1.30 -15.07
N ASN A 35 2.06 0.95 -15.15
CA ASN A 35 1.07 1.61 -15.99
C ASN A 35 0.39 2.72 -15.19
N PHE A 36 0.11 3.86 -15.82
CA PHE A 36 -0.68 4.92 -15.24
C PHE A 36 -2.14 4.68 -15.61
N PHE A 37 -2.95 4.33 -14.62
CA PHE A 37 -4.39 4.18 -14.78
C PHE A 37 -5.03 5.55 -14.97
N THR A 38 -5.92 5.71 -15.94
CA THR A 38 -6.56 6.99 -16.30
C THR A 38 -8.08 6.92 -16.37
N GLU A 39 -8.65 5.73 -16.15
CA GLU A 39 -10.10 5.57 -16.18
C GLU A 39 -10.72 6.19 -14.91
N LYS A 40 -12.06 6.23 -14.89
CA LYS A 40 -12.79 6.65 -13.70
C LYS A 40 -12.39 5.78 -12.51
N ASP A 41 -12.20 6.42 -11.36
CA ASP A 41 -11.88 5.74 -10.12
C ASP A 41 -12.95 4.69 -9.75
N PRO A 42 -12.58 3.40 -9.61
CA PRO A 42 -13.53 2.34 -9.30
C PRO A 42 -14.22 2.48 -7.94
N THR A 43 -13.64 3.24 -7.01
CA THR A 43 -14.21 3.51 -5.68
C THR A 43 -15.03 4.81 -5.66
N ASP A 44 -15.38 5.34 -6.84
CA ASP A 44 -16.16 6.57 -7.04
C ASP A 44 -15.56 7.81 -6.37
N GLY A 45 -14.23 7.87 -6.20
CA GLY A 45 -13.55 9.01 -5.62
C GLY A 45 -13.70 10.30 -6.43
N PHE A 46 -13.59 11.43 -5.72
CA PHE A 46 -13.51 12.77 -6.29
C PHE A 46 -12.09 13.07 -6.80
N VAL A 47 -11.60 12.18 -7.67
CA VAL A 47 -10.24 12.17 -8.19
C VAL A 47 -10.26 12.17 -9.72
N LYS A 48 -9.23 12.75 -10.31
CA LYS A 48 -8.95 12.66 -11.74
C LYS A 48 -7.58 12.01 -11.93
N TYR A 49 -7.57 10.71 -12.22
CA TYR A 49 -6.31 10.05 -12.54
C TYR A 49 -5.79 10.48 -13.90
N VAL A 50 -4.50 10.83 -13.96
CA VAL A 50 -3.86 11.34 -15.17
C VAL A 50 -2.71 10.45 -15.64
N ASP A 51 -2.44 10.48 -16.94
CA ASP A 51 -1.31 9.75 -17.52
C ASP A 51 0.05 10.34 -17.09
N GLN A 52 1.12 9.62 -17.40
CA GLN A 52 2.49 10.01 -17.02
C GLN A 52 2.92 11.37 -17.63
N ALA A 53 2.52 11.66 -18.87
CA ALA A 53 2.90 12.90 -19.54
C ALA A 53 2.25 14.11 -18.86
N THR A 54 0.96 13.99 -18.54
CA THR A 54 0.17 14.99 -17.81
C THR A 54 0.70 15.13 -16.38
N ALA A 55 0.98 14.02 -15.69
CA ALA A 55 1.56 14.04 -14.34
C ALA A 55 2.92 14.76 -14.31
N THR A 56 3.76 14.54 -15.34
CA THR A 56 5.05 15.24 -15.48
C THR A 56 4.83 16.74 -15.72
N GLN A 57 3.94 17.11 -16.65
CA GLN A 57 3.66 18.51 -16.98
C GLN A 57 3.06 19.28 -15.79
N ALA A 58 2.17 18.63 -15.03
CA ALA A 58 1.58 19.16 -13.82
C ALA A 58 2.49 19.04 -12.58
N LYS A 59 3.69 18.48 -12.72
CA LYS A 59 4.68 18.27 -11.66
C LYS A 59 4.15 17.44 -10.48
N LEU A 60 3.28 16.47 -10.77
CA LEU A 60 2.79 15.50 -9.80
C LEU A 60 3.81 14.41 -9.51
N ILE A 61 4.73 14.13 -10.44
CA ILE A 61 5.80 13.15 -10.28
C ILE A 61 7.17 13.82 -10.41
N ASN A 62 8.17 13.26 -9.73
CA ASN A 62 9.56 13.60 -9.96
C ASN A 62 10.14 12.77 -11.13
N ALA A 63 11.46 12.88 -11.37
CA ALA A 63 12.13 12.05 -12.37
C ALA A 63 12.29 10.61 -11.86
N SER A 64 12.17 9.61 -12.74
CA SER A 64 12.25 8.19 -12.37
C SER A 64 13.59 7.73 -11.78
N SER A 65 14.67 8.48 -12.00
CA SER A 65 16.05 8.11 -11.63
C SER A 65 16.59 9.02 -10.52
N THR A 66 15.91 9.04 -9.39
CA THR A 66 16.31 9.76 -8.18
C THR A 66 16.61 8.77 -7.06
N THR A 67 17.37 9.19 -6.04
CA THR A 67 17.68 8.35 -4.86
C THR A 67 16.42 7.91 -4.10
N ALA A 68 15.35 8.71 -4.17
CA ALA A 68 14.00 8.35 -3.71
C ALA A 68 12.98 8.83 -4.75
N VAL A 69 11.95 8.04 -5.02
CA VAL A 69 10.90 8.38 -6.00
C VAL A 69 9.76 9.07 -5.26
N GLN A 70 9.24 10.16 -5.83
CA GLN A 70 8.26 11.02 -5.16
C GLN A 70 7.15 11.41 -6.13
N TRP A 71 5.90 11.24 -5.69
CA TRP A 71 4.74 11.75 -6.39
C TRP A 71 3.66 12.21 -5.43
N GLY A 72 2.87 13.18 -5.86
CA GLY A 72 1.75 13.69 -5.09
C GLY A 72 0.55 13.98 -5.97
N VAL A 73 -0.29 14.86 -5.44
CA VAL A 73 -1.55 15.27 -6.04
C VAL A 73 -1.50 16.76 -6.36
N ASP A 74 -2.43 17.23 -7.18
CA ASP A 74 -2.60 18.67 -7.35
C ASP A 74 -2.99 19.30 -6.01
N PHE A 75 -2.30 20.35 -5.59
CA PHE A 75 -2.58 21.13 -4.38
C PHE A 75 -2.74 22.63 -4.66
N GLN A 76 -2.98 23.00 -5.92
CA GLN A 76 -3.08 24.40 -6.37
C GLN A 76 -4.44 24.72 -6.99
N THR A 77 -5.05 23.78 -7.72
CA THR A 77 -6.27 24.08 -8.48
C THR A 77 -7.56 23.63 -7.78
N LYS A 78 -8.64 24.36 -8.07
CA LYS A 78 -10.02 24.01 -7.71
C LYS A 78 -10.70 23.41 -8.94
N ASP A 79 -10.60 22.10 -9.09
CA ASP A 79 -11.19 21.38 -10.23
C ASP A 79 -12.54 20.75 -9.83
N PRO A 80 -13.68 21.17 -10.41
CA PRO A 80 -14.97 20.55 -10.14
C PRO A 80 -15.10 19.12 -10.66
N ALA A 81 -14.19 18.65 -11.52
CA ALA A 81 -14.17 17.30 -12.07
C ALA A 81 -13.39 16.28 -11.21
N GLY A 82 -12.79 16.72 -10.10
CA GLY A 82 -11.98 15.87 -9.21
C GLY A 82 -10.53 16.35 -9.14
N ARG A 83 -9.88 16.11 -8.00
CA ARG A 83 -8.48 16.52 -7.79
C ARG A 83 -7.54 15.63 -8.59
N ALA A 84 -6.61 16.22 -9.33
CA ALA A 84 -5.68 15.44 -10.14
C ALA A 84 -4.72 14.63 -9.24
N SER A 85 -4.57 13.34 -9.56
CA SER A 85 -3.74 12.38 -8.86
C SER A 85 -3.24 11.31 -9.84
N ILE A 86 -2.49 10.32 -9.38
CA ILE A 86 -2.08 9.17 -10.18
C ILE A 86 -2.44 7.87 -9.47
N ARG A 87 -2.73 6.84 -10.27
CA ARG A 87 -2.80 5.45 -9.85
C ARG A 87 -1.82 4.64 -10.70
N LEU A 88 -0.87 4.01 -10.04
CA LEU A 88 0.20 3.23 -10.65
C LEU A 88 -0.10 1.76 -10.45
N GLU A 89 -0.13 0.98 -11.53
CA GLU A 89 -0.28 -0.49 -11.47
C GLU A 89 0.94 -1.17 -12.08
N SER A 90 1.62 -2.07 -11.35
CA SER A 90 2.83 -2.71 -11.85
C SER A 90 2.55 -3.49 -13.12
N LYS A 91 3.49 -3.47 -14.06
CA LYS A 91 3.41 -4.27 -15.30
C LYS A 91 3.58 -5.76 -15.02
N LYS A 92 4.34 -6.10 -13.98
CA LYS A 92 4.58 -7.48 -13.54
C LYS A 92 3.43 -7.96 -12.64
N LEU A 93 3.20 -9.27 -12.68
CA LEU A 93 2.22 -9.97 -11.88
C LEU A 93 2.92 -10.94 -10.91
N TYR A 94 2.32 -11.17 -9.75
CA TYR A 94 2.86 -12.01 -8.69
C TYR A 94 1.80 -12.97 -8.15
N ASP A 95 2.21 -14.19 -7.82
CA ASP A 95 1.36 -15.22 -7.18
C ASP A 95 1.81 -15.57 -5.76
N ASN A 96 2.93 -14.99 -5.31
CA ASN A 96 3.56 -15.14 -4.01
C ASN A 96 4.84 -14.27 -3.99
N GLY A 97 5.45 -14.17 -2.81
CA GLY A 97 6.77 -13.55 -2.64
C GLY A 97 6.86 -12.76 -1.35
N LEU A 98 7.99 -12.10 -1.17
CA LEU A 98 8.22 -11.15 -0.10
C LEU A 98 8.38 -9.76 -0.71
N PHE A 99 7.42 -8.88 -0.40
CA PHE A 99 7.35 -7.52 -0.92
C PHE A 99 7.82 -6.56 0.16
N ILE A 100 8.86 -5.78 -0.12
CA ILE A 100 9.45 -4.83 0.80
C ILE A 100 9.26 -3.42 0.27
N LEU A 101 8.53 -2.60 1.01
CA LEU A 101 8.34 -1.17 0.76
C LEU A 101 9.04 -0.37 1.86
N ASP A 102 10.09 0.38 1.51
CA ASP A 102 10.63 1.46 2.35
C ASP A 102 9.94 2.77 1.96
N VAL A 103 8.96 3.16 2.77
CA VAL A 103 8.21 4.40 2.62
C VAL A 103 8.79 5.45 3.57
N GLN A 104 9.18 6.60 3.05
CA GLN A 104 9.61 7.75 3.85
C GLN A 104 8.44 8.67 4.21
N HIS A 105 7.51 8.83 3.27
CA HIS A 105 6.37 9.72 3.40
C HIS A 105 5.17 9.13 2.66
N MET A 106 3.97 9.34 3.20
CA MET A 106 2.70 8.99 2.55
C MET A 106 1.69 10.14 2.66
N PRO A 107 0.68 10.20 1.77
CA PRO A 107 -0.42 11.14 1.89
C PRO A 107 -1.25 10.89 3.16
N PHE A 108 -1.87 11.95 3.68
CA PHE A 108 -2.91 11.87 4.71
C PHE A 108 -3.72 13.18 4.77
N GLY A 109 -4.77 13.18 5.59
CA GLY A 109 -5.56 14.37 5.87
C GLY A 109 -6.97 14.28 5.31
N CYS A 110 -7.85 15.18 5.75
CA CYS A 110 -9.26 15.13 5.38
C CYS A 110 -9.49 15.03 3.87
N GLY A 111 -10.29 14.06 3.49
CA GLY A 111 -10.70 13.78 2.13
C GLY A 111 -9.75 12.86 1.38
N THR A 112 -8.53 12.61 1.86
CA THR A 112 -7.59 11.69 1.22
C THR A 112 -7.94 10.23 1.50
N TRP A 113 -7.66 9.37 0.52
CA TRP A 113 -7.67 7.92 0.65
C TRP A 113 -6.48 7.36 -0.14
N PRO A 114 -5.29 7.32 0.48
CA PRO A 114 -4.09 6.72 -0.09
C PRO A 114 -4.03 5.21 0.18
N ALA A 115 -3.54 4.47 -0.80
CA ALA A 115 -3.34 3.03 -0.67
C ALA A 115 -2.02 2.57 -1.32
N PHE A 116 -1.34 1.66 -0.63
CA PHE A 116 -0.38 0.72 -1.22
C PHE A 116 -0.88 -0.69 -1.00
N TRP A 117 -1.15 -1.39 -2.10
CA TRP A 117 -1.93 -2.60 -2.10
C TRP A 117 -1.59 -3.47 -3.31
N THR A 118 -2.21 -4.64 -3.41
CA THR A 118 -2.06 -5.52 -4.57
C THR A 118 -3.39 -6.13 -4.96
N VAL A 119 -3.61 -6.36 -6.25
CA VAL A 119 -4.91 -6.83 -6.76
C VAL A 119 -4.78 -7.76 -7.96
N GLY A 120 -5.58 -8.83 -7.96
CA GLY A 120 -5.74 -9.74 -9.08
C GLY A 120 -6.72 -9.22 -10.15
N GLY A 121 -6.54 -9.63 -11.41
CA GLY A 121 -7.33 -9.08 -12.54
C GLY A 121 -8.83 -9.43 -12.60
N ASP A 122 -9.30 -10.42 -11.82
CA ASP A 122 -10.73 -10.79 -11.73
C ASP A 122 -11.23 -10.51 -10.31
N TRP A 123 -11.38 -9.23 -9.98
CA TRP A 123 -11.80 -8.82 -8.63
C TRP A 123 -13.28 -9.20 -8.37
N PRO A 124 -13.63 -9.75 -7.18
CA PRO A 124 -12.77 -10.04 -6.04
C PRO A 124 -12.28 -11.50 -6.03
N ASN A 125 -12.55 -12.26 -7.10
CA ASN A 125 -12.29 -13.70 -7.18
C ASN A 125 -10.81 -14.06 -7.14
N ASN A 126 -9.95 -13.17 -7.65
CA ASN A 126 -8.50 -13.30 -7.57
C ASN A 126 -7.86 -12.47 -6.45
N GLY A 127 -8.68 -11.95 -5.53
CA GLY A 127 -8.22 -11.33 -4.29
C GLY A 127 -7.63 -9.93 -4.42
N GLU A 128 -7.57 -9.26 -3.27
CA GLU A 128 -6.98 -7.96 -3.01
C GLU A 128 -6.29 -7.99 -1.65
N ILE A 129 -5.11 -7.37 -1.55
CA ILE A 129 -4.32 -7.25 -0.31
C ILE A 129 -3.97 -5.79 -0.09
N ASP A 130 -4.65 -5.13 0.84
CA ASP A 130 -4.38 -3.75 1.25
C ASP A 130 -3.32 -3.76 2.35
N ILE A 131 -2.13 -3.29 2.02
CA ILE A 131 -0.94 -3.39 2.89
C ILE A 131 -0.82 -2.12 3.75
N LEU A 132 -1.03 -0.96 3.13
CA LEU A 132 -1.00 0.35 3.76
C LEU A 132 -2.16 1.18 3.23
N GLU A 133 -3.26 1.23 3.98
CA GLU A 133 -4.49 1.89 3.60
C GLU A 133 -5.26 2.40 4.82
N ASN A 134 -5.77 3.63 4.71
CA ASN A 134 -6.82 4.18 5.54
C ASN A 134 -7.35 5.47 4.88
N VAL A 135 -8.18 6.22 5.59
CA VAL A 135 -8.83 7.42 5.06
C VAL A 135 -8.70 8.61 6.00
N ASN A 136 -8.82 9.82 5.43
CA ASN A 136 -8.92 11.06 6.18
C ASN A 136 -7.73 11.28 7.14
N GLU A 137 -8.02 11.66 8.39
CA GLU A 137 -7.03 11.92 9.46
C GLU A 137 -6.77 10.68 10.33
N ALA A 138 -7.00 9.46 9.80
CA ALA A 138 -6.68 8.24 10.52
C ALA A 138 -5.21 8.21 10.97
N THR A 139 -4.95 7.59 12.12
CA THR A 139 -3.61 7.54 12.74
C THR A 139 -2.97 6.16 12.71
N ASN A 140 -3.75 5.12 12.44
CA ASN A 140 -3.31 3.73 12.46
C ASN A 140 -3.64 3.11 11.12
N ASN A 141 -2.71 2.31 10.60
CA ASN A 141 -2.93 1.55 9.37
C ASN A 141 -3.95 0.42 9.59
N GLY A 142 -4.74 0.11 8.56
CA GLY A 142 -5.45 -1.15 8.41
C GLY A 142 -4.74 -2.02 7.38
N VAL A 143 -4.58 -3.31 7.68
CA VAL A 143 -4.21 -4.32 6.68
C VAL A 143 -5.46 -5.13 6.39
N THR A 144 -5.92 -5.14 5.14
CA THR A 144 -7.23 -5.70 4.77
C THR A 144 -7.09 -6.67 3.60
N LEU A 145 -7.90 -7.73 3.60
CA LEU A 145 -8.09 -8.58 2.42
C LEU A 145 -9.53 -8.50 1.93
N HIS A 146 -9.69 -8.40 0.61
CA HIS A 146 -10.98 -8.52 -0.07
C HIS A 146 -10.97 -9.74 -0.99
N THR A 147 -12.00 -10.57 -0.87
CA THR A 147 -12.09 -11.84 -1.60
C THR A 147 -13.54 -12.13 -2.02
N GLY A 148 -13.73 -13.18 -2.82
CA GLY A 148 -14.99 -13.91 -2.88
C GLY A 148 -15.29 -14.68 -1.58
N PRO A 149 -16.34 -15.52 -1.56
CA PRO A 149 -16.70 -16.30 -0.38
C PRO A 149 -15.64 -17.35 -0.01
N GLY A 150 -15.51 -17.67 1.28
CA GLY A 150 -14.71 -18.79 1.77
C GLY A 150 -13.33 -18.42 2.36
N CYS A 151 -13.05 -17.14 2.54
CA CYS A 151 -11.82 -16.65 3.18
C CYS A 151 -12.16 -15.78 4.41
N GLN A 152 -11.49 -16.04 5.53
CA GLN A 152 -11.63 -15.29 6.77
C GLN A 152 -10.32 -15.35 7.58
N ILE A 153 -10.18 -14.45 8.56
CA ILE A 153 -9.08 -14.47 9.52
C ILE A 153 -9.18 -15.76 10.37
N GLY A 154 -8.03 -16.39 10.62
CA GLY A 154 -7.93 -17.58 11.45
C GLY A 154 -8.34 -17.34 12.90
N GLN A 155 -8.66 -18.42 13.62
CA GLN A 155 -9.12 -18.33 15.02
C GLN A 155 -7.98 -18.04 16.00
N ASP A 156 -6.74 -18.34 15.63
CA ASP A 156 -5.56 -18.06 16.46
C ASP A 156 -5.10 -16.61 16.28
N LEU A 157 -5.66 -15.72 17.09
CA LEU A 157 -5.34 -14.29 17.07
C LEU A 157 -4.01 -13.97 17.80
N THR A 158 -3.28 -14.97 18.29
CA THR A 158 -1.98 -14.75 18.96
C THR A 158 -0.81 -14.65 17.97
N GLN A 159 -1.07 -14.89 16.69
CA GLN A 159 -0.05 -14.95 15.64
C GLN A 159 0.32 -13.59 15.04
N PHE A 160 -0.33 -12.52 15.47
CA PHE A 160 -0.07 -11.15 15.04
C PHE A 160 -0.34 -10.17 16.18
N SER A 161 0.21 -8.96 16.10
CA SER A 161 0.11 -7.96 17.18
C SER A 161 -1.05 -6.96 17.02
N GLY A 162 -1.66 -6.87 15.83
CA GLY A 162 -2.79 -5.98 15.57
C GLY A 162 -4.12 -6.51 16.10
N SER A 163 -5.16 -5.69 15.98
CA SER A 163 -6.53 -6.03 16.40
C SER A 163 -7.44 -6.26 15.20
N VAL A 164 -8.13 -7.39 15.18
CA VAL A 164 -9.18 -7.67 14.19
C VAL A 164 -10.32 -6.65 14.34
N THR A 165 -10.66 -5.99 13.24
CA THR A 165 -11.82 -5.10 13.16
C THR A 165 -12.98 -5.77 12.42
N THR A 166 -12.67 -6.50 11.35
CA THR A 166 -13.62 -7.34 10.61
C THR A 166 -13.00 -8.70 10.30
N PRO A 167 -13.71 -9.83 10.56
CA PRO A 167 -13.11 -11.15 10.45
C PRO A 167 -13.25 -11.81 9.07
N ASN A 168 -14.24 -11.44 8.25
CA ASN A 168 -14.59 -12.15 7.02
C ASN A 168 -14.12 -11.38 5.78
N CYS A 169 -13.38 -12.03 4.89
CA CYS A 169 -12.73 -11.38 3.75
C CYS A 169 -13.67 -11.25 2.55
N ASP A 170 -14.78 -11.97 2.54
CA ASP A 170 -15.80 -11.89 1.49
C ASP A 170 -16.40 -10.47 1.43
N VAL A 171 -16.30 -9.83 0.26
CA VAL A 171 -16.88 -8.50 0.02
C VAL A 171 -18.41 -8.47 0.16
N ALA A 172 -19.06 -9.63 0.12
CA ALA A 172 -20.49 -9.80 0.32
C ALA A 172 -20.84 -10.57 1.62
N ALA A 173 -19.90 -10.64 2.58
CA ALA A 173 -20.07 -11.36 3.84
C ALA A 173 -21.37 -10.99 4.57
N LYS A 174 -22.18 -12.00 4.88
CA LYS A 174 -23.42 -11.81 5.65
C LYS A 174 -23.10 -11.32 7.07
N GLY A 175 -23.73 -10.21 7.47
CA GLY A 175 -23.54 -9.64 8.81
C GLY A 175 -22.31 -8.73 8.93
N GLN A 176 -21.59 -8.51 7.83
CA GLN A 176 -20.55 -7.50 7.70
C GLN A 176 -21.00 -6.45 6.68
N GLY A 177 -20.42 -5.25 6.74
CA GLY A 177 -20.63 -4.27 5.68
C GLY A 177 -20.15 -4.80 4.33
N LYS A 178 -20.84 -4.39 3.26
CA LYS A 178 -20.41 -4.68 1.89
C LYS A 178 -19.06 -4.03 1.61
N ASN A 179 -18.20 -4.76 0.91
CA ASN A 179 -16.84 -4.38 0.53
C ASN A 179 -15.96 -3.92 1.71
N VAL A 180 -16.19 -4.45 2.92
CA VAL A 180 -15.33 -4.12 4.08
C VAL A 180 -14.13 -5.06 4.17
N GLY A 181 -14.22 -6.28 3.63
CA GLY A 181 -13.15 -7.27 3.75
C GLY A 181 -12.85 -7.66 5.20
N CYS A 182 -11.79 -8.45 5.39
CA CYS A 182 -11.30 -8.80 6.71
C CYS A 182 -10.10 -7.93 7.05
N SER A 183 -10.22 -7.10 8.09
CA SER A 183 -9.23 -6.06 8.38
C SER A 183 -8.63 -6.22 9.78
N ILE A 184 -7.31 -6.11 9.84
CA ILE A 184 -6.51 -6.08 11.06
C ILE A 184 -5.92 -4.67 11.20
N LYS A 185 -6.35 -3.95 12.23
CA LYS A 185 -5.82 -2.62 12.55
C LYS A 185 -4.50 -2.75 13.30
N THR A 186 -3.50 -2.03 12.85
CA THR A 186 -2.21 -1.92 13.55
C THR A 186 -2.34 -1.09 14.83
N GLU A 187 -1.59 -1.40 15.88
CA GLU A 187 -1.67 -0.69 17.17
C GLU A 187 -0.83 0.60 17.23
N SER A 188 0.24 0.68 16.44
CA SER A 188 1.14 1.82 16.43
C SER A 188 0.57 2.99 15.65
N VAL A 189 0.51 4.18 16.26
CA VAL A 189 0.16 5.43 15.54
C VAL A 189 1.24 5.90 14.56
N LYS A 190 2.41 5.23 14.55
CA LYS A 190 3.48 5.50 13.59
C LYS A 190 3.30 4.75 12.27
N SER A 191 2.29 3.89 12.16
CA SER A 191 2.09 3.06 10.97
C SER A 191 1.43 3.81 9.82
N TYR A 192 0.79 4.95 10.07
CA TYR A 192 0.01 5.62 9.04
C TYR A 192 0.06 7.14 9.13
N GLY A 193 -0.06 7.78 7.96
CA GLY A 193 -0.27 9.20 7.78
C GLY A 193 0.71 10.09 8.55
N ALA A 194 0.18 11.07 9.28
CA ALA A 194 1.00 12.06 10.00
C ALA A 194 2.05 11.42 10.93
N GLY A 195 1.68 10.34 11.63
CA GLY A 195 2.58 9.65 12.57
C GLY A 195 3.68 8.87 11.85
N LEU A 196 3.39 8.27 10.69
CA LEU A 196 4.38 7.66 9.82
C LEU A 196 5.37 8.72 9.32
N ASN A 197 4.86 9.84 8.79
CA ASN A 197 5.66 10.91 8.20
C ASN A 197 6.57 11.58 9.24
N GLN A 198 6.05 11.87 10.44
CA GLN A 198 6.84 12.44 11.55
C GLN A 198 7.93 11.50 12.06
N ASN A 199 7.76 10.19 11.87
CA ASN A 199 8.76 9.19 12.19
C ASN A 199 9.82 9.01 11.08
N GLY A 200 9.77 9.80 10.00
CA GLY A 200 10.62 9.60 8.82
C GLY A 200 10.26 8.33 8.04
N GLY A 201 9.03 7.86 8.18
CA GLY A 201 8.52 6.66 7.54
C GLY A 201 8.82 5.36 8.28
N GLY A 202 8.95 4.30 7.50
CA GLY A 202 9.26 2.95 7.96
C GLY A 202 9.26 1.96 6.82
N VAL A 203 9.38 0.67 7.16
CA VAL A 203 9.35 -0.44 6.20
C VAL A 203 8.10 -1.27 6.41
N TYR A 204 7.35 -1.47 5.34
CA TYR A 204 6.31 -2.47 5.24
C TYR A 204 6.86 -3.70 4.52
N ALA A 205 6.73 -4.86 5.15
CA ALA A 205 7.14 -6.13 4.57
C ALA A 205 5.91 -7.05 4.50
N THR A 206 5.56 -7.52 3.30
CA THR A 206 4.44 -8.44 3.09
C THR A 206 4.98 -9.77 2.57
N GLU A 207 4.87 -10.82 3.38
CA GLU A 207 5.18 -12.19 2.99
C GLU A 207 3.89 -12.88 2.56
N TRP A 208 3.85 -13.33 1.30
CA TRP A 208 2.74 -14.07 0.73
C TRP A 208 3.23 -15.46 0.31
N THR A 209 2.74 -16.47 1.03
CA THR A 209 3.02 -17.90 0.78
C THR A 209 1.72 -18.66 0.47
N ALA A 210 1.82 -19.98 0.26
CA ALA A 210 0.63 -20.83 0.10
C ALA A 210 -0.18 -20.98 1.41
N GLU A 211 0.44 -20.72 2.56
CA GLU A 211 -0.15 -20.94 3.89
C GLU A 211 -0.68 -19.66 4.52
N ALA A 212 -0.05 -18.52 4.23
CA ALA A 212 -0.36 -17.26 4.90
C ALA A 212 -0.02 -16.03 4.06
N ILE A 213 -0.73 -14.94 4.36
CA ILE A 213 -0.28 -13.58 4.06
C ILE A 213 0.05 -12.93 5.41
N SER A 214 1.29 -12.50 5.59
CA SER A 214 1.79 -11.85 6.81
C SER A 214 2.36 -10.48 6.49
N VAL A 215 2.00 -9.45 7.26
CA VAL A 215 2.46 -8.08 7.07
C VAL A 215 3.15 -7.57 8.33
N TRP A 216 4.38 -7.09 8.19
CA TRP A 216 5.12 -6.39 9.23
C TRP A 216 5.19 -4.89 8.93
N PHE A 217 5.23 -4.10 9.99
CA PHE A 217 5.60 -2.70 9.94
C PHE A 217 6.76 -2.46 10.90
N PHE A 218 7.87 -1.98 10.35
CA PHE A 218 9.05 -1.56 11.10
C PHE A 218 9.15 -0.03 11.08
N PRO A 219 8.93 0.66 12.20
CA PRO A 219 9.24 2.08 12.31
C PRO A 219 10.69 2.36 11.91
N ARG A 220 10.97 3.52 11.31
CA ARG A 220 12.30 3.92 10.80
C ARG A 220 13.49 3.52 11.66
N GLU A 221 13.44 3.78 12.97
CA GLU A 221 14.54 3.53 13.92
C GLU A 221 14.66 2.07 14.39
N SER A 222 13.78 1.18 13.92
CA SER A 222 13.71 -0.23 14.33
C SER A 222 13.58 -1.17 13.13
N ILE A 223 14.09 -0.77 11.98
CA ILE A 223 14.17 -1.59 10.77
C ILE A 223 15.23 -2.69 10.99
N PRO A 224 14.88 -4.00 10.88
CA PRO A 224 15.86 -5.09 10.92
C PRO A 224 16.94 -4.91 9.85
N THR A 225 18.18 -5.27 10.16
CA THR A 225 19.33 -5.01 9.27
C THR A 225 19.27 -5.76 7.93
N ASP A 226 18.53 -6.87 7.88
CA ASP A 226 18.43 -7.75 6.72
C ASP A 226 17.27 -7.40 5.77
N VAL A 227 16.23 -6.70 6.24
CA VAL A 227 14.98 -6.48 5.47
C VAL A 227 15.19 -5.70 4.17
N LEU A 228 16.18 -4.80 4.14
CA LEU A 228 16.58 -4.03 2.96
C LEU A 228 17.84 -4.61 2.27
N GLY A 229 18.29 -5.79 2.68
CA GLY A 229 19.45 -6.47 2.09
C GLY A 229 19.09 -7.33 0.88
N ASP A 230 20.06 -8.09 0.37
CA ASP A 230 19.86 -8.96 -0.81
C ASP A 230 19.19 -10.29 -0.48
N SER A 231 19.16 -10.68 0.79
CA SER A 231 18.64 -11.97 1.28
C SER A 231 17.91 -11.81 2.63
N PRO A 232 16.75 -11.15 2.67
CA PRO A 232 15.95 -11.00 3.89
C PRO A 232 15.49 -12.35 4.46
N ASP A 233 15.42 -12.46 5.79
CA ASP A 233 14.94 -13.64 6.52
C ASP A 233 13.85 -13.24 7.54
N PRO A 234 12.55 -13.43 7.20
CA PRO A 234 11.44 -13.09 8.09
C PRO A 234 11.42 -13.83 9.43
N SER A 235 12.14 -14.94 9.58
CA SER A 235 12.09 -15.77 10.80
C SER A 235 12.59 -15.04 12.07
N GLY A 236 13.41 -13.99 11.89
CA GLY A 236 13.95 -13.16 12.97
C GLY A 236 13.16 -11.88 13.27
N TRP A 237 12.11 -11.56 12.51
CA TRP A 237 11.46 -10.24 12.58
C TRP A 237 10.42 -10.09 13.70
N GLY A 238 10.09 -11.19 14.39
CA GLY A 238 9.05 -11.21 15.42
C GLY A 238 7.64 -11.29 14.84
N LEU A 239 6.64 -10.94 15.65
CA LEU A 239 5.23 -11.02 15.26
C LEU A 239 4.91 -10.01 14.14
N PRO A 240 4.22 -10.43 13.06
CA PRO A 240 3.66 -9.49 12.10
C PRO A 240 2.57 -8.63 12.76
N VAL A 241 2.32 -7.44 12.20
CA VAL A 241 1.19 -6.60 12.64
C VAL A 241 -0.15 -7.18 12.19
N ALA A 242 -0.16 -7.94 11.09
CA ALA A 242 -1.32 -8.64 10.58
C ALA A 242 -0.91 -9.99 9.98
N LYS A 243 -1.73 -11.03 10.21
CA LYS A 243 -1.53 -12.33 9.59
C LYS A 243 -2.86 -12.99 9.25
N PHE A 244 -2.96 -13.47 8.03
CA PHE A 244 -4.13 -14.15 7.47
C PHE A 244 -3.74 -15.59 7.14
N SER A 245 -4.14 -16.53 7.98
CA SER A 245 -3.83 -17.95 7.84
C SER A 245 -4.92 -18.84 8.43
N GLY A 246 -5.02 -20.07 7.93
CA GLY A 246 -5.90 -21.13 8.47
C GLY A 246 -7.40 -20.99 8.18
N GLY A 247 -7.89 -19.78 7.89
CA GLY A 247 -9.29 -19.51 7.50
C GLY A 247 -9.49 -19.22 6.01
N CYS A 248 -8.48 -19.46 5.18
CA CYS A 248 -8.47 -19.07 3.77
C CYS A 248 -7.61 -20.03 2.93
N ASP A 249 -8.08 -20.38 1.74
CA ASP A 249 -7.29 -21.11 0.74
C ASP A 249 -6.52 -20.11 -0.12
N ILE A 250 -5.34 -19.70 0.36
CA ILE A 250 -4.54 -18.63 -0.26
C ILE A 250 -4.23 -18.92 -1.74
N PRO A 251 -3.73 -20.10 -2.14
CA PRO A 251 -3.38 -20.38 -3.54
C PRO A 251 -4.56 -20.30 -4.51
N ASN A 252 -5.77 -20.59 -4.05
CA ASN A 252 -6.96 -20.53 -4.90
C ASN A 252 -7.64 -19.16 -4.89
N THR A 253 -7.40 -18.34 -3.86
CA THR A 253 -8.06 -17.04 -3.65
C THR A 253 -7.26 -15.87 -4.22
N PHE A 254 -5.93 -15.89 -4.13
CA PHE A 254 -5.06 -14.78 -4.56
C PHE A 254 -4.24 -15.21 -5.77
N LYS A 255 -4.37 -14.50 -6.89
CA LYS A 255 -3.74 -14.90 -8.16
C LYS A 255 -3.36 -13.69 -9.01
N GLN A 256 -2.15 -13.73 -9.55
CA GLN A 256 -1.67 -12.78 -10.55
C GLN A 256 -1.87 -11.31 -10.14
N HIS A 257 -1.40 -10.98 -8.95
CA HIS A 257 -1.55 -9.63 -8.41
C HIS A 257 -0.60 -8.64 -9.09
N LYS A 258 -1.12 -7.47 -9.45
CA LYS A 258 -0.31 -6.27 -9.66
C LYS A 258 -0.09 -5.57 -8.32
N ILE A 259 1.04 -4.89 -8.17
CA ILE A 259 1.26 -3.91 -7.12
C ILE A 259 0.59 -2.59 -7.53
N VAL A 260 -0.10 -1.95 -6.60
CA VAL A 260 -0.80 -0.68 -6.84
C VAL A 260 -0.40 0.36 -5.82
N PHE A 261 -0.15 1.58 -6.31
CA PHE A 261 -0.14 2.80 -5.50
C PHE A 261 -1.17 3.76 -6.05
N ASP A 262 -1.96 4.36 -5.17
CA ASP A 262 -2.82 5.47 -5.54
C ASP A 262 -3.08 6.43 -4.39
N THR A 263 -3.71 7.54 -4.74
CA THR A 263 -4.33 8.44 -3.78
C THR A 263 -5.61 8.95 -4.41
N THR A 264 -6.73 8.34 -4.04
CA THR A 264 -8.04 8.86 -4.35
C THR A 264 -8.51 9.84 -3.27
N PHE A 265 -9.70 10.40 -3.47
CA PHE A 265 -10.33 11.32 -2.56
C PHE A 265 -11.79 10.96 -2.35
N CYS A 266 -12.28 11.10 -1.12
CA CYS A 266 -13.69 10.90 -0.81
C CYS A 266 -14.20 9.50 -1.21
N GLY A 267 -15.07 9.44 -2.22
CA GLY A 267 -15.57 8.18 -2.75
C GLY A 267 -16.36 7.36 -1.73
N GLN A 268 -16.43 6.07 -2.01
CA GLN A 268 -17.24 5.11 -1.27
C GLN A 268 -16.84 4.97 0.21
N TRP A 269 -15.59 5.29 0.57
CA TRP A 269 -15.13 5.16 1.96
C TRP A 269 -14.85 6.51 2.63
N ALA A 270 -13.81 7.24 2.22
CA ALA A 270 -13.39 8.47 2.89
C ALA A 270 -14.48 9.56 2.89
N GLY A 271 -15.32 9.57 1.86
CA GLY A 271 -16.42 10.51 1.68
C GLY A 271 -17.78 10.01 2.17
N SER A 272 -17.85 8.78 2.66
CA SER A 272 -19.10 8.24 3.21
C SER A 272 -19.54 9.04 4.44
N PRO A 273 -20.86 9.26 4.64
CA PRO A 273 -21.36 10.01 5.81
C PRO A 273 -20.86 9.45 7.15
N ASP A 274 -20.80 8.12 7.28
CA ASP A 274 -20.38 7.44 8.52
C ASP A 274 -18.89 7.65 8.85
N VAL A 275 -18.10 8.13 7.89
CA VAL A 275 -16.67 8.42 8.08
C VAL A 275 -16.39 9.93 8.05
N TRP A 276 -16.94 10.64 7.08
CA TRP A 276 -16.73 12.08 6.92
C TRP A 276 -17.43 12.88 8.02
N ASP A 277 -18.73 12.66 8.24
CA ASP A 277 -19.55 13.48 9.14
C ASP A 277 -19.25 13.20 10.62
N VAL A 278 -18.86 11.96 10.93
CA VAL A 278 -18.55 11.51 12.29
C VAL A 278 -17.17 12.00 12.75
N GLY A 279 -16.22 12.16 11.83
CA GLY A 279 -14.85 12.59 12.11
C GLY A 279 -14.69 14.09 12.37
N SER A 280 -13.44 14.51 12.64
CA SER A 280 -13.06 15.93 12.65
C SER A 280 -13.24 16.61 11.29
N CYS A 281 -13.21 15.83 10.20
CA CYS A 281 -13.28 16.32 8.83
C CYS A 281 -14.64 16.91 8.45
N GLY A 282 -15.76 16.35 8.92
CA GLY A 282 -17.10 16.88 8.70
C GLY A 282 -17.30 18.31 9.22
N LYS A 283 -16.43 18.77 10.14
CA LYS A 283 -16.43 20.16 10.62
C LYS A 283 -15.74 21.14 9.66
N LYS A 284 -14.99 20.64 8.67
CA LYS A 284 -14.23 21.46 7.71
C LYS A 284 -15.06 21.81 6.48
N ALA A 285 -15.98 20.94 6.05
CA ALA A 285 -16.94 21.25 4.99
C ALA A 285 -18.19 20.35 5.08
N PRO A 286 -19.34 20.80 4.53
CA PRO A 286 -20.58 20.02 4.48
C PRO A 286 -20.44 18.66 3.80
N THR A 287 -19.60 18.55 2.76
CA THR A 287 -19.30 17.28 2.11
C THR A 287 -17.81 17.14 1.84
N CYS A 288 -17.34 15.89 1.76
CA CYS A 288 -15.96 15.60 1.42
C CYS A 288 -15.56 16.22 0.08
N ASN A 289 -16.40 16.07 -0.96
CA ASN A 289 -16.10 16.59 -2.30
C ASN A 289 -15.98 18.12 -2.30
N GLU A 290 -16.79 18.83 -1.51
CA GLU A 290 -16.63 20.28 -1.34
C GLU A 290 -15.30 20.64 -0.68
N TYR A 291 -14.91 19.94 0.38
CA TYR A 291 -13.61 20.17 1.01
C TYR A 291 -12.46 19.94 0.02
N VAL A 292 -12.48 18.79 -0.66
CA VAL A 292 -11.44 18.43 -1.63
C VAL A 292 -11.42 19.39 -2.79
N ARG A 293 -12.56 19.86 -3.33
CA ARG A 293 -12.58 20.85 -4.42
C ARG A 293 -12.05 22.21 -4.00
N ASP A 294 -12.48 22.71 -2.84
CA ASP A 294 -12.38 24.14 -2.52
C ASP A 294 -11.15 24.52 -1.70
N ASN A 295 -10.38 23.55 -1.19
CA ASN A 295 -9.21 23.75 -0.32
C ASN A 295 -7.93 23.08 -0.88
N PRO A 296 -7.46 23.44 -2.09
CA PRO A 296 -6.30 22.80 -2.71
C PRO A 296 -5.03 22.79 -1.86
N GLU A 297 -4.76 23.87 -1.14
CA GLU A 297 -3.60 24.00 -0.28
C GLU A 297 -3.54 22.98 0.86
N ALA A 298 -4.69 22.40 1.25
CA ALA A 298 -4.74 21.36 2.28
C ALA A 298 -4.06 20.04 1.84
N PHE A 299 -3.80 19.88 0.55
CA PHE A 299 -3.22 18.67 -0.04
C PHE A 299 -1.73 18.82 -0.38
N ALA A 300 -1.06 19.89 0.07
CA ALA A 300 0.37 20.08 -0.14
C ALA A 300 1.22 18.96 0.49
N ASP A 301 0.72 18.31 1.54
CA ASP A 301 1.36 17.17 2.21
C ASP A 301 0.80 15.81 1.75
N ALA A 302 -0.06 15.80 0.72
CA ALA A 302 -0.62 14.59 0.15
C ALA A 302 0.30 14.03 -0.95
N TYR A 303 1.46 13.49 -0.54
CA TYR A 303 2.42 12.88 -1.45
C TYR A 303 3.11 11.65 -0.84
N TRP A 304 3.56 10.77 -1.72
CA TRP A 304 4.40 9.62 -1.43
C TRP A 304 5.86 9.95 -1.66
N THR A 305 6.74 9.47 -0.77
CA THR A 305 8.18 9.36 -1.02
C THR A 305 8.63 7.94 -0.70
N ILE A 306 9.12 7.23 -1.70
CA ILE A 306 9.53 5.83 -1.62
C ILE A 306 11.05 5.73 -1.80
N ASN A 307 11.72 5.13 -0.82
CA ASN A 307 13.16 4.88 -0.87
C ASN A 307 13.48 3.55 -1.55
N ALA A 308 12.62 2.53 -1.36
CA ALA A 308 12.80 1.21 -1.97
C ALA A 308 11.45 0.52 -2.17
N LEU A 309 11.33 -0.19 -3.30
CA LEU A 309 10.30 -1.19 -3.53
C LEU A 309 10.96 -2.41 -4.16
N ARG A 310 11.01 -3.52 -3.43
CA ARG A 310 11.68 -4.75 -3.84
C ARG A 310 10.78 -5.95 -3.66
N VAL A 311 10.86 -6.88 -4.60
CA VAL A 311 10.17 -8.17 -4.50
C VAL A 311 11.20 -9.28 -4.53
N TYR A 312 11.10 -10.18 -3.55
CA TYR A 312 11.94 -11.35 -3.41
C TYR A 312 11.12 -12.62 -3.60
N GLN A 313 11.78 -13.69 -4.02
CA GLN A 313 11.18 -15.01 -4.19
C GLN A 313 11.92 -16.04 -3.35
N SER A 314 11.18 -17.00 -2.80
CA SER A 314 11.77 -18.18 -2.21
C SER A 314 12.45 -19.00 -3.29
N ASN A 315 13.74 -19.28 -3.13
CA ASN A 315 14.47 -20.14 -4.05
C ASN A 315 14.26 -21.65 -3.77
N GLY A 316 13.38 -22.00 -2.82
CA GLY A 316 13.11 -23.39 -2.42
C GLY A 316 14.33 -24.12 -1.82
N GLN A 317 15.44 -23.42 -1.55
CA GLN A 317 16.64 -23.99 -0.93
C GLN A 317 16.65 -23.66 0.56
N PRO A 318 16.96 -24.65 1.44
CA PRO A 318 17.18 -24.40 2.86
C PRO A 318 18.26 -23.33 3.09
N THR A 319 18.00 -22.30 3.90
CA THR A 319 19.04 -21.43 4.44
C THR A 319 19.97 -22.26 5.33
N VAL A 320 21.15 -22.58 4.80
CA VAL A 320 22.25 -23.10 5.62
C VAL A 320 22.76 -21.93 6.46
N PRO A 321 22.72 -21.98 7.80
CA PRO A 321 23.34 -20.96 8.64
C PRO A 321 24.81 -20.84 8.25
N GLY A 322 25.23 -19.63 7.89
CA GLY A 322 26.56 -19.36 7.35
C GLY A 322 27.67 -19.97 8.18
N ILE A 323 28.31 -21.01 7.65
CA ILE A 323 29.71 -21.28 7.96
C ILE A 323 30.47 -20.34 7.02
N SER A 324 31.16 -19.37 7.61
CA SER A 324 32.21 -18.61 6.94
C SER A 324 33.17 -19.58 6.27
N GLN A 325 33.02 -19.75 4.96
CA GLN A 325 33.90 -20.61 4.17
C GLN A 325 35.27 -19.93 4.13
N PRO A 326 36.36 -20.59 4.56
CA PRO A 326 37.68 -20.00 4.47
C PRO A 326 38.03 -19.82 2.99
N SER A 327 38.53 -18.63 2.65
CA SER A 327 39.10 -18.32 1.35
C SER A 327 40.16 -19.36 0.98
N GLY A 328 39.86 -20.19 -0.01
CA GLY A 328 40.83 -21.08 -0.62
C GLY A 328 41.99 -20.28 -1.24
N PRO A 329 43.23 -20.80 -1.22
CA PRO A 329 44.39 -20.05 -1.67
C PRO A 329 44.32 -19.76 -3.17
N SER A 330 44.54 -18.50 -3.54
CA SER A 330 44.71 -18.09 -4.93
C SER A 330 45.99 -18.73 -5.48
N THR A 331 45.85 -19.55 -6.50
CA THR A 331 46.98 -20.01 -7.32
C THR A 331 47.27 -18.91 -8.34
N ASN A 332 48.25 -18.07 -8.02
CA ASN A 332 48.84 -17.15 -8.99
C ASN A 332 49.60 -17.96 -10.05
N VAL A 333 48.97 -18.18 -11.21
CA VAL A 333 49.65 -18.63 -12.42
C VAL A 333 50.15 -17.40 -13.16
N SER A 334 51.46 -17.18 -13.09
CA SER A 334 52.18 -16.15 -13.82
C SER A 334 52.19 -16.48 -15.32
N VAL A 335 51.55 -15.63 -16.13
CA VAL A 335 51.69 -15.65 -17.60
C VAL A 335 52.75 -14.61 -17.99
N PRO A 336 53.76 -14.94 -18.81
CA PRO A 336 54.75 -13.96 -19.26
C PRO A 336 54.16 -13.03 -20.33
N VAL A 337 54.27 -11.73 -20.12
CA VAL A 337 53.92 -10.67 -21.10
C VAL A 337 55.07 -10.49 -22.09
N PRO A 338 54.84 -10.39 -23.42
CA PRO A 338 55.88 -10.10 -24.40
C PRO A 338 56.33 -8.63 -24.36
N VAL A 339 57.64 -8.42 -24.53
CA VAL A 339 58.33 -7.12 -24.60
C VAL A 339 57.94 -6.35 -25.87
N PRO A 340 57.60 -5.04 -25.81
CA PRO A 340 57.48 -4.19 -26.99
C PRO A 340 58.84 -3.63 -27.42
N THR A 341 59.16 -3.77 -28.69
CA THR A 341 60.30 -3.13 -29.35
C THR A 341 60.03 -1.64 -29.62
N THR A 342 61.06 -0.84 -29.36
CA THR A 342 61.12 0.60 -29.56
C THR A 342 61.21 0.96 -31.04
N ASN A 343 60.39 1.92 -31.49
CA ASN A 343 60.68 2.70 -32.69
C ASN A 343 60.48 4.19 -32.37
N VAL A 344 61.54 4.95 -32.61
CA VAL A 344 61.69 6.39 -32.38
C VAL A 344 61.53 7.11 -33.71
N VAL A 345 60.69 8.16 -33.76
CA VAL A 345 60.79 9.28 -34.73
C VAL A 345 60.33 10.60 -34.04
N PRO A 346 60.94 11.78 -34.33
CA PRO A 346 61.04 12.92 -33.40
C PRO A 346 60.27 14.22 -33.78
N GLY A 347 60.06 15.08 -32.76
CA GLY A 347 59.78 16.55 -32.82
C GLY A 347 58.31 16.93 -33.00
N LEU A 348 57.67 17.92 -32.34
CA LEU A 348 58.05 19.19 -31.67
C LEU A 348 56.81 19.71 -30.86
N PRO A 349 56.81 20.89 -30.21
CA PRO A 349 57.16 21.16 -28.82
C PRO A 349 55.98 21.41 -27.85
N SER A 350 56.32 21.34 -26.56
CA SER A 350 55.56 21.65 -25.34
C SER A 350 54.70 22.92 -25.37
N GLN A 351 53.45 22.80 -24.88
CA GLN A 351 52.73 23.88 -24.23
C GLN A 351 52.50 23.53 -22.75
N THR A 352 52.83 24.50 -21.90
CA THR A 352 52.73 24.49 -20.44
C THR A 352 51.28 24.39 -19.95
N PRO A 353 50.98 23.71 -18.83
CA PRO A 353 49.66 23.80 -18.20
C PRO A 353 49.53 25.16 -17.49
N ILE A 354 48.55 25.95 -17.91
CA ILE A 354 48.07 27.13 -17.17
C ILE A 354 47.19 26.61 -16.03
N ALA A 355 47.49 27.03 -14.81
CA ALA A 355 46.66 26.80 -13.63
C ALA A 355 45.32 27.52 -13.78
N SER A 356 44.22 26.76 -13.83
CA SER A 356 42.88 27.33 -13.72
C SER A 356 42.56 27.60 -12.26
N ILE A 357 42.44 28.89 -11.97
CA ILE A 357 41.96 29.49 -10.72
C ILE A 357 40.50 29.07 -10.50
N VAL A 358 40.23 28.48 -9.33
CA VAL A 358 38.89 28.27 -8.78
C VAL A 358 38.44 29.59 -8.14
N PRO A 359 37.32 30.21 -8.55
CA PRO A 359 36.72 31.31 -7.79
C PRO A 359 36.05 30.75 -6.53
N GLY A 360 36.50 31.22 -5.36
CA GLY A 360 36.01 30.83 -4.05
C GLY A 360 34.53 31.20 -3.82
N ALA A 361 33.85 30.32 -3.08
CA ALA A 361 32.54 30.58 -2.52
C ALA A 361 32.62 31.69 -1.44
N PRO A 362 31.63 32.60 -1.36
CA PRO A 362 31.57 33.58 -0.29
C PRO A 362 31.14 32.92 1.03
N ILE A 363 31.98 33.11 2.04
CA ILE A 363 31.78 32.70 3.42
C ILE A 363 30.92 33.78 4.10
N TYR A 364 29.67 33.48 4.45
CA TYR A 364 28.89 34.32 5.35
C TYR A 364 29.17 33.89 6.80
N ALA A 365 30.01 34.67 7.48
CA ALA A 365 30.20 34.60 8.92
C ALA A 365 28.96 35.22 9.60
N ASN A 366 28.20 34.41 10.35
CA ASN A 366 27.10 34.90 11.17
C ASN A 366 27.60 35.07 12.61
N THR A 367 27.90 36.30 12.98
CA THR A 367 28.26 36.71 14.34
C THR A 367 27.02 36.74 15.23
N SER A 368 27.02 35.91 16.27
CA SER A 368 26.08 35.95 17.38
C SER A 368 26.23 37.22 18.22
N ARG A 369 25.16 38.02 18.35
CA ARG A 369 24.98 38.99 19.43
C ARG A 369 23.56 38.87 20.01
N PRO A 370 23.40 38.98 21.34
CA PRO A 370 22.12 38.73 22.02
C PRO A 370 21.20 39.95 21.95
N VAL A 371 19.90 39.71 21.77
CA VAL A 371 18.86 40.75 21.88
C VAL A 371 17.89 40.40 23.00
N SER A 372 17.74 41.38 23.89
CA SER A 372 16.90 41.44 25.09
C SER A 372 15.41 41.45 24.77
N LEU A 373 14.63 40.70 25.56
CA LEU A 373 13.16 40.76 25.61
C LEU A 373 12.68 42.06 26.27
N PRO A 374 11.62 42.72 25.79
CA PRO A 374 10.94 43.78 26.53
C PRO A 374 9.84 43.20 27.43
N GLY A 375 9.81 43.72 28.66
CA GLY A 375 8.96 43.27 29.77
C GLY A 375 7.48 43.64 29.66
N VAL A 376 6.70 42.82 30.35
CA VAL A 376 5.26 42.93 30.61
C VAL A 376 4.98 44.10 31.57
N PRO A 377 3.96 44.96 31.34
CA PRO A 377 3.47 45.87 32.36
C PRO A 377 2.43 45.21 33.27
N LEU A 378 2.57 45.44 34.58
CA LEU A 378 1.62 45.07 35.64
C LEU A 378 0.73 46.27 36.02
N ILE A 379 -0.36 45.92 36.75
CA ILE A 379 -1.15 46.69 37.76
C ILE A 379 -2.56 47.12 37.27
N PRO A 380 -3.64 47.15 38.10
CA PRO A 380 -3.92 46.48 39.40
C PRO A 380 -5.25 45.67 39.45
N SER A 381 -5.31 44.88 40.51
CA SER A 381 -6.43 44.12 41.10
C SER A 381 -7.66 44.91 41.55
N THR A 382 -8.85 44.35 41.30
CA THR A 382 -10.07 44.57 42.09
C THR A 382 -10.70 43.24 42.52
N LEU A 383 -11.01 43.15 43.82
CA LEU A 383 -11.68 42.05 44.51
C LEU A 383 -13.13 41.88 44.04
N GLN A 384 -13.65 40.64 43.95
CA GLN A 384 -14.73 40.16 44.83
C GLN A 384 -15.18 38.70 44.59
N THR A 385 -15.22 37.98 45.71
CA THR A 385 -16.17 36.94 46.19
C THR A 385 -16.30 35.57 45.51
N ARG A 386 -15.94 34.56 46.32
CA ARG A 386 -16.31 33.13 46.28
C ARG A 386 -17.82 32.89 46.27
N SER A 387 -18.23 31.83 45.58
CA SER A 387 -19.28 30.91 46.05
C SER A 387 -18.90 29.47 45.72
N THR A 388 -18.91 28.63 46.74
CA THR A 388 -18.68 27.17 46.72
C THR A 388 -20.01 26.42 46.64
N THR A 389 -20.10 25.35 45.85
CA THR A 389 -21.12 24.32 46.05
C THR A 389 -20.52 22.92 45.76
N ILE A 390 -20.93 21.98 46.61
CA ILE A 390 -20.36 20.66 46.87
C ILE A 390 -21.01 19.57 45.99
N VAL A 391 -20.15 18.71 45.42
CA VAL A 391 -20.21 17.24 45.15
C VAL A 391 -21.56 16.56 44.84
N LYS A 392 -21.57 15.78 43.74
CA LYS A 392 -22.12 14.40 43.69
C LYS A 392 -21.46 13.55 42.58
N LYS A 393 -20.90 12.39 42.96
CA LYS A 393 -20.50 11.29 42.05
C LYS A 393 -21.75 10.59 41.47
N PRO A 394 -21.65 9.98 40.29
CA PRO A 394 -22.06 8.56 40.16
C PRO A 394 -21.06 7.72 39.33
N VAL A 395 -20.61 6.57 39.84
CA VAL A 395 -21.02 5.18 39.51
C VAL A 395 -20.57 4.71 38.12
N MET A 396 -19.63 3.75 38.11
CA MET A 396 -19.18 3.00 36.93
C MET A 396 -20.23 2.00 36.45
N SER A 397 -20.34 1.85 35.14
CA SER A 397 -20.92 0.71 34.42
C SER A 397 -20.25 0.59 33.04
N PRO A 398 -20.20 -0.61 32.44
CA PRO A 398 -19.12 -1.03 31.55
C PRO A 398 -19.17 -0.40 30.16
N ILE A 399 -17.97 -0.23 29.59
CA ILE A 399 -17.69 0.34 28.27
C ILE A 399 -18.28 -0.58 27.20
N ALA A 400 -19.24 -0.05 26.43
CA ALA A 400 -19.75 -0.67 25.22
C ALA A 400 -18.73 -0.50 24.08
N ALA A 401 -18.48 -1.59 23.34
CA ALA A 401 -17.69 -1.57 22.12
C ALA A 401 -18.35 -0.68 21.06
N PRO A 402 -17.60 0.12 20.28
CA PRO A 402 -18.18 0.87 19.18
C PRO A 402 -18.59 -0.10 18.08
N SER A 403 -19.87 -0.03 17.73
CA SER A 403 -20.49 -0.70 16.60
C SER A 403 -20.31 0.17 15.36
N GLY A 404 -19.55 -0.33 14.39
CA GLY A 404 -19.39 0.28 13.07
C GLY A 404 -19.43 -0.80 12.01
N ALA A 405 -20.62 -1.35 11.76
CA ALA A 405 -20.86 -2.35 10.71
C ALA A 405 -22.25 -2.14 10.14
N LEU A 406 -22.39 -1.22 9.18
CA LEU A 406 -23.54 -1.13 8.28
C LEU A 406 -23.02 -0.86 6.86
N GLY A 407 -23.44 -1.70 5.92
CA GLY A 407 -22.81 -1.86 4.61
C GLY A 407 -23.23 -0.89 3.51
N MET A 408 -22.38 -0.77 2.49
CA MET A 408 -22.55 0.10 1.33
C MET A 408 -23.17 -0.64 0.14
N ALA A 409 -24.35 -0.21 -0.35
CA ALA A 409 -25.07 -0.89 -1.42
C ALA A 409 -24.71 -0.40 -2.83
N GLY A 410 -24.18 -1.30 -3.67
CA GLY A 410 -24.45 -1.35 -5.11
C GLY A 410 -23.30 -0.96 -6.05
N PHE A 411 -22.46 -1.91 -6.43
CA PHE A 411 -21.68 -1.88 -7.67
C PHE A 411 -21.12 -3.28 -8.01
N GLN A 412 -20.91 -3.55 -9.30
CA GLN A 412 -20.34 -4.78 -9.86
C GLN A 412 -19.22 -4.34 -10.82
N TRP A 413 -18.03 -4.91 -10.72
CA TRP A 413 -16.87 -4.49 -11.52
C TRP A 413 -17.07 -4.73 -13.02
N PRO A 414 -16.58 -3.83 -13.90
CA PRO A 414 -16.48 -4.11 -15.32
C PRO A 414 -15.43 -5.21 -15.57
N LEU A 415 -15.81 -6.24 -16.33
CA LEU A 415 -14.87 -7.23 -16.86
C LEU A 415 -14.02 -6.56 -17.96
N ASP A 416 -12.70 -6.65 -17.85
CA ASP A 416 -11.79 -6.21 -18.92
C ASP A 416 -12.06 -7.00 -20.21
N ALA A 417 -12.42 -6.29 -21.28
CA ALA A 417 -12.48 -6.84 -22.63
C ALA A 417 -11.14 -6.60 -23.34
N PRO A 418 -10.49 -7.63 -23.92
CA PRO A 418 -9.30 -7.42 -24.74
C PRO A 418 -9.71 -6.89 -26.13
N GLY A 419 -9.13 -5.75 -26.52
CA GLY A 419 -9.36 -5.16 -27.84
C GLY A 419 -8.48 -5.77 -28.95
N GLN A 420 -9.04 -5.95 -30.16
CA GLN A 420 -8.56 -5.36 -31.44
C GLN A 420 -9.45 -5.76 -32.66
N PRO A 421 -9.30 -5.18 -33.89
CA PRO A 421 -10.34 -4.42 -34.58
C PRO A 421 -10.92 -5.08 -35.85
N THR A 422 -12.02 -4.54 -36.42
CA THR A 422 -12.27 -4.38 -37.88
C THR A 422 -13.68 -3.85 -38.20
N GLY A 423 -13.78 -2.93 -39.18
CA GLY A 423 -14.84 -2.88 -40.21
C GLY A 423 -16.25 -2.38 -39.85
N ALA A 424 -16.59 -1.16 -40.29
CA ALA A 424 -17.96 -0.61 -40.37
C ALA A 424 -18.76 -1.18 -41.59
N PRO A 425 -20.03 -0.78 -41.88
CA PRO A 425 -21.11 -0.17 -41.07
C PRO A 425 -22.53 -0.79 -41.28
N ALA A 426 -23.51 -0.22 -40.55
CA ALA A 426 -24.94 -0.06 -40.85
C ALA A 426 -25.94 -1.19 -40.50
N ASN A 427 -26.89 -0.93 -39.58
CA ASN A 427 -28.18 -0.34 -39.93
C ASN A 427 -29.08 -0.08 -38.70
N SER A 428 -29.83 1.01 -38.80
CA SER A 428 -30.92 1.47 -37.96
C SER A 428 -32.07 0.47 -37.80
N LEU A 429 -32.82 0.52 -36.69
CA LEU A 429 -34.23 0.95 -36.71
C LEU A 429 -34.86 0.98 -35.30
N SER A 430 -35.72 1.98 -35.16
CA SER A 430 -36.40 2.45 -33.97
C SER A 430 -37.61 1.60 -33.55
N ALA A 431 -37.92 1.70 -32.25
CA ALA A 431 -39.22 1.69 -31.56
C ALA A 431 -40.49 1.33 -32.36
N THR A 432 -41.41 0.58 -31.74
CA THR A 432 -42.73 1.10 -31.30
C THR A 432 -43.41 0.12 -30.33
N ARG A 433 -44.17 0.72 -29.42
CA ARG A 433 -44.94 0.26 -28.26
C ARG A 433 -46.31 -0.34 -28.66
N VAL A 434 -46.97 -1.08 -27.75
CA VAL A 434 -48.42 -1.06 -27.37
C VAL A 434 -48.95 -2.47 -27.01
N PRO A 435 -49.91 -2.58 -26.05
CA PRO A 435 -49.95 -3.67 -25.07
C PRO A 435 -51.30 -4.45 -25.01
N VAL A 436 -51.45 -5.27 -23.95
CA VAL A 436 -52.69 -5.61 -23.19
C VAL A 436 -53.36 -6.99 -23.41
N GLN A 437 -53.55 -7.65 -22.24
CA GLN A 437 -54.59 -8.60 -21.77
C GLN A 437 -54.55 -10.12 -22.01
N THR A 438 -54.22 -10.81 -20.90
CA THR A 438 -54.88 -11.98 -20.24
C THR A 438 -55.29 -13.21 -21.03
N PRO A 439 -54.95 -14.41 -20.53
CA PRO A 439 -55.74 -15.62 -20.79
C PRO A 439 -56.28 -16.26 -19.50
N ARG A 440 -57.50 -16.79 -19.60
CA ARG A 440 -58.07 -17.76 -18.65
C ARG A 440 -58.56 -18.96 -19.45
N VAL A 441 -58.36 -20.14 -18.86
CA VAL A 441 -59.08 -21.42 -19.05
C VAL A 441 -58.53 -22.39 -20.11
N ALA A 442 -57.80 -23.40 -19.61
CA ALA A 442 -57.62 -24.77 -20.12
C ALA A 442 -58.95 -25.57 -19.98
N PRO A 443 -59.15 -26.86 -20.38
CA PRO A 443 -58.14 -27.92 -20.60
C PRO A 443 -58.47 -28.97 -21.70
N GLY A 444 -57.58 -29.94 -21.90
CA GLY A 444 -57.88 -31.18 -22.65
C GLY A 444 -56.66 -31.98 -23.07
N ALA A 445 -56.20 -32.88 -22.20
CA ALA A 445 -55.24 -33.97 -22.47
C ALA A 445 -55.89 -35.06 -23.40
N PRO A 446 -55.21 -36.07 -24.01
CA PRO A 446 -54.03 -36.77 -23.47
C PRO A 446 -52.89 -37.21 -24.45
N THR A 447 -51.80 -37.63 -23.79
CA THR A 447 -50.57 -38.41 -24.11
C THR A 447 -50.63 -39.53 -25.17
N PRO A 448 -49.54 -40.29 -25.45
CA PRO A 448 -48.07 -40.04 -25.48
C PRO A 448 -47.41 -40.64 -26.76
N VAL A 449 -46.06 -40.58 -26.90
CA VAL A 449 -45.10 -41.62 -27.42
C VAL A 449 -43.78 -40.88 -27.78
N LYS A 450 -42.69 -40.97 -27.00
CA LYS A 450 -41.61 -41.99 -26.94
C LYS A 450 -40.58 -41.92 -28.09
N ASN A 451 -39.31 -41.61 -27.71
CA ASN A 451 -37.99 -41.95 -28.29
C ASN A 451 -37.08 -40.71 -28.35
N LEU A 452 -36.02 -40.64 -27.52
CA LEU A 452 -34.62 -41.05 -27.82
C LEU A 452 -34.05 -40.20 -28.97
N LEU A 453 -33.14 -39.26 -28.77
CA LEU A 453 -31.85 -39.28 -28.05
C LEU A 453 -31.50 -37.89 -27.49
#